data_AF-A0A2T0AI26-F1
#
_entry.id   AF-A0A2T0AI26-F1
#
_cell.length_a   1.000
_cell.length_b   1.000
_cell.length_c   1.000
_cell.angle_alpha   90.00
_cell.angle_beta   90.00
_cell.angle_gamma   90.00
#
_symmetry.space_group_name_H-M   'P 1'
#
loop_
_entity.id
_entity.type
_entity.pdbx_description
1 polymer ?
#
loop_
_entity_poly.entity_id
_entity_poly.type
_entity_poly.pdbx_seq_one_letter_code
_entity_poly.pdbx_strand_id
1 'polypeptide(L)' 'MPQITLLLFAGVRRNDELARVLERSAWSVDEEMVDEEREDEVLLKGGETVCPIPPVSGG' A
#
# COMPACT_ATOMS: atom_id res chain seq x y z
N MET A 1 -1.68 -1.49 -11.00
CA MET A 1 -1.86 -2.28 -9.76
C MET A 1 -0.47 -2.39 -9.19
N PRO A 2 -0.17 -1.65 -8.11
CA PRO A 2 1.20 -1.42 -7.69
C PRO A 2 1.93 -2.70 -7.32
N GLN A 3 3.24 -2.75 -7.56
CA GLN A 3 4.06 -3.87 -7.11
C GLN A 3 3.99 -4.05 -5.58
N ILE A 4 3.84 -2.94 -4.83
CA ILE A 4 3.58 -2.92 -3.39
C ILE A 4 2.24 -3.61 -3.05
N THR A 5 1.19 -3.34 -3.82
CA THR A 5 -0.12 -3.99 -3.66
C THR A 5 -0.03 -5.48 -3.95
N LEU A 6 0.72 -5.92 -4.95
CA LEU A 6 0.83 -7.34 -5.31
C LEU A 6 1.47 -8.19 -4.19
N LEU A 7 2.48 -7.66 -3.49
CA LEU A 7 3.19 -8.41 -2.45
C LEU A 7 2.36 -8.55 -1.15
N LEU A 8 1.64 -7.49 -0.75
CA LEU A 8 0.72 -7.57 0.39
C LEU A 8 -0.49 -8.47 0.08
N PHE A 9 -1.02 -8.42 -1.15
CA PHE A 9 -2.23 -9.15 -1.53
C PHE A 9 -2.09 -10.67 -1.52
N ALA A 10 -0.90 -11.23 -1.75
CA ALA A 10 -0.69 -12.68 -1.77
C ALA A 10 -1.11 -13.36 -0.44
N GLY A 11 -0.98 -12.66 0.70
CA GLY A 11 -1.48 -13.10 2.01
C GLY A 11 -2.93 -12.69 2.31
N VAL A 12 -3.41 -11.57 1.74
CA VAL A 12 -4.69 -10.93 2.06
C VAL A 12 -5.89 -11.54 1.32
N ARG A 13 -5.68 -12.34 0.26
CA ARG A 13 -6.74 -13.00 -0.54
C ARG A 13 -7.70 -13.93 0.24
N ARG A 14 -7.49 -14.13 1.56
CA ARG A 14 -8.43 -14.84 2.47
C ARG A 14 -9.31 -13.89 3.31
N ASN A 15 -9.18 -12.57 3.15
CA ASN A 15 -9.95 -11.57 3.87
C ASN A 15 -10.36 -10.41 2.93
N ASP A 16 -11.58 -10.49 2.42
CA ASP A 16 -12.14 -9.54 1.45
C ASP A 16 -12.28 -8.12 2.00
N GLU A 17 -12.45 -7.98 3.32
CA GLU A 17 -12.60 -6.67 3.96
C GLU A 17 -11.25 -5.94 4.01
N LEU A 18 -10.19 -6.65 4.38
CA LEU A 18 -8.83 -6.11 4.35
C LEU A 18 -8.39 -5.75 2.92
N ALA A 19 -8.73 -6.59 1.94
CA ALA A 19 -8.45 -6.31 0.53
C ALA A 19 -9.04 -4.97 0.07
N ARG A 20 -10.32 -4.72 0.40
CA ARG A 20 -11.01 -3.47 0.04
C ARG A 20 -10.41 -2.23 0.69
N VAL A 21 -9.88 -2.35 1.91
CA VAL A 21 -9.22 -1.22 2.58
C VAL A 21 -7.89 -0.93 1.89
N LEU A 22 -7.07 -1.95 1.63
CA LEU A 22 -5.77 -1.78 0.96
C LEU A 22 -5.88 -1.23 -0.47
N GLU A 23 -6.95 -1.56 -1.20
CA GLU A 23 -7.27 -1.00 -2.52
C GLU A 23 -7.49 0.51 -2.50
N ARG A 24 -7.84 1.08 -1.35
CA ARG A 24 -8.20 2.50 -1.19
C ARG A 24 -7.20 3.27 -0.32
N SER A 25 -6.17 2.59 0.17
CA SER A 25 -5.14 3.19 0.99
C SER A 25 -4.12 3.91 0.11
N ALA A 26 -3.62 5.04 0.59
CA ALA A 26 -2.35 5.58 0.13
C ALA A 26 -1.20 4.76 0.74
N TRP A 27 0.03 5.01 0.31
CA TRP A 27 1.19 4.24 0.77
C TRP A 27 2.32 5.15 1.22
N SER A 28 3.07 4.69 2.21
CA SER A 28 4.39 5.24 2.55
C SER A 28 5.47 4.18 2.56
N VAL A 29 6.69 4.60 2.25
CA VAL A 29 7.92 3.82 2.36
C VAL A 29 8.89 4.61 3.21
N ASP A 30 9.35 4.02 4.32
CA ASP A 30 10.23 4.69 5.30
C ASP A 30 9.70 6.07 5.73
N GLU A 31 8.41 6.11 6.08
CA GLU A 31 7.68 7.30 6.54
C GLU A 31 7.45 8.39 5.47
N GLU A 32 7.94 8.20 4.25
CA GLU A 32 7.72 9.11 3.12
C GLU A 32 6.51 8.67 2.28
N MET A 33 5.63 9.62 1.96
CA MET A 33 4.45 9.38 1.14
C MET A 33 4.85 9.03 -0.30
N VAL A 34 4.21 8.00 -0.85
CA VAL A 34 4.33 7.66 -2.26
C VAL A 34 3.29 8.45 -3.05
N ASP A 35 3.72 9.07 -4.16
CA ASP A 35 2.81 9.72 -5.10
C ASP A 35 1.89 8.68 -5.77
N GLU A 36 0.58 8.93 -5.75
CA GLU A 36 -0.44 8.01 -6.30
C GLU A 36 -0.16 7.65 -7.77
N GLU A 37 0.29 8.61 -8.58
CA GLU A 37 0.62 8.41 -10.00
C GLU A 37 1.85 7.51 -10.21
N ARG A 38 2.65 7.28 -9.17
CA ARG A 38 3.96 6.60 -9.25
C ARG A 38 4.03 5.34 -8.39
N GLU A 39 2.94 4.93 -7.75
CA GLU A 39 2.90 3.72 -6.91
C GLU A 39 3.38 2.46 -7.66
N ASP A 40 3.01 2.32 -8.94
CA ASP A 40 3.40 1.20 -9.80
C ASP A 40 4.92 1.21 -10.14
N GLU A 41 5.64 2.31 -9.92
CA GLU A 41 7.06 2.49 -10.23
C GLU A 41 7.97 2.29 -9.01
N VAL A 42 7.41 2.18 -7.81
CA VAL A 42 8.20 2.03 -6.58
C VAL A 42 8.84 0.66 -6.53
N LEU A 43 10.17 0.64 -6.61
CA LEU A 43 10.99 -0.56 -6.47
C LEU A 43 11.58 -0.65 -5.06
N LEU A 44 11.10 -1.63 -4.29
CA LEU A 44 11.66 -1.95 -2.97
C LEU A 44 12.99 -2.69 -3.12
N LYS A 45 13.99 -2.32 -2.32
CA LYS A 45 15.33 -2.93 -2.34
C LYS A 45 15.54 -3.93 -1.20
N GLY A 46 14.61 -4.00 -0.25
CA GLY A 46 14.64 -4.86 0.92
C GLY A 46 15.19 -4.12 2.14
N GLY A 47 14.43 -4.17 3.24
CA GLY A 47 14.75 -3.50 4.50
C GLY A 47 13.92 -2.24 4.76
N GLU A 48 13.22 -1.73 3.75
CA GLU A 48 12.29 -0.62 3.91
C GLU A 48 11.02 -1.03 4.68
N THR A 49 10.46 -0.09 5.44
CA THR A 49 9.15 -0.24 6.08
C THR A 49 8.06 0.29 5.16
N VAL A 50 7.12 -0.56 4.78
CA VAL A 50 6.00 -0.20 3.90
C VAL A 50 4.71 -0.16 4.70
N CYS A 51 4.01 0.97 4.66
CA CYS A 51 2.79 1.18 5.43
C CYS A 51 1.61 1.55 4.52
N PRO A 52 0.49 0.80 4.55
CA PRO A 52 -0.76 1.28 3.99
C PRO A 52 -1.35 2.37 4.90
N ILE A 53 -1.86 3.42 4.30
CA ILE A 53 -2.50 4.56 4.96
C ILE A 53 -3.98 4.58 4.55
N PRO A 54 -4.88 4.04 5.39
CA PRO A 54 -6.31 4.00 5.07
C PRO A 54 -6.90 5.40 4.87
N PRO A 55 -8.01 5.54 4.14
CA PRO A 55 -8.72 6.81 4.03
C PRO A 55 -9.02 7.38 5.40
N VAL A 56 -8.54 8.60 5.65
CA VAL A 56 -8.79 9.35 6.88
C VAL A 56 -9.93 10.35 6.64
N SER A 57 -10.79 10.54 7.65
CA SER A 57 -11.96 11.40 7.53
C SER A 57 -11.71 12.88 7.84
N GLY A 58 -10.46 13.26 8.18
CA GLY A 58 -10.07 14.65 8.49
C GLY A 58 -10.97 15.32 9.53
N GLY A 59 -10.61 15.23 10.81
CA GLY A 59 -11.33 15.91 11.90
C GLY A 59 -11.22 17.42 11.83
#